data_AF-A0A101X6N4-F1
#
_entry.id   AF-A0A101X6N4-F1
#
_cell.length_a   1.000
_cell.length_b   1.000
_cell.length_c   1.000
_cell.angle_alpha   90.00
_cell.angle_beta   90.00
_cell.angle_gamma   90.00
#
_symmetry.space_group_name_H-M   'P 1'
#
loop_
_entity.id
_entity.type
_entity.pdbx_description
1 polymer ?
#
loop_
_entity_poly.entity_id
_entity_poly.type
_entity_poly.pdbx_seq_one_letter_code
_entity_poly.pdbx_strand_id
1 'polypeptide(L)'
;MEAKIGDVVNKLMNELKDYGQVEVEDYGSEKVIMVRLAEDLSVYVSILCEDNECSVEYAVGDDNFAIMPRHLNLMDKAVSIMKKVNEELVKMGVVK
;
A
#
# COMPACT_ATOMS: atom_id res chain seq x y z
N MET A 1 -1.06 -19.16 6.74
CA MET A 1 -0.44 -17.98 6.10
C MET A 1 -1.36 -16.77 6.12
N GLU A 2 -2.65 -16.95 5.85
CA GLU A 2 -3.67 -15.89 5.84
C GLU A 2 -3.72 -15.05 7.12
N ALA A 3 -3.63 -15.69 8.30
CA ALA A 3 -3.52 -14.99 9.59
C ALA A 3 -2.29 -14.06 9.68
N LYS A 4 -1.19 -14.40 9.00
CA LYS A 4 0.05 -13.62 8.97
C LYS A 4 -0.08 -12.37 8.09
N ILE A 5 -0.84 -12.44 7.00
CA ILE A 5 -1.13 -11.30 6.13
C ILE A 5 -2.05 -10.30 6.84
N GLY A 6 -3.09 -10.78 7.52
CA GLY A 6 -4.00 -9.91 8.28
C GLY A 6 -3.24 -9.06 9.31
N ASP A 7 -2.30 -9.66 10.03
CA ASP A 7 -1.44 -8.95 10.99
C ASP A 7 -0.54 -7.90 10.32
N VAL A 8 0.05 -8.23 9.16
CA VAL A 8 0.86 -7.30 8.35
C VAL A 8 0.01 -6.10 7.91
N VAL A 9 -1.17 -6.36 7.34
CA VAL A 9 -2.08 -5.32 6.86
C VAL A 9 -2.53 -4.42 8.01
N ASN A 10 -2.96 -5.00 9.14
CA ASN A 10 -3.37 -4.23 10.33
C ASN A 10 -2.25 -3.33 10.86
N LYS A 11 -1.01 -3.83 10.86
CA LYS A 11 0.14 -3.02 11.27
C LYS A 11 0.38 -1.88 10.27
N LEU A 12 0.34 -2.14 8.97
CA LEU A 12 0.50 -1.11 7.95
C LEU A 12 -0.59 -0.04 8.02
N MET A 13 -1.86 -0.42 8.21
CA MET A 13 -2.96 0.54 8.37
C MET A 13 -2.70 1.52 9.53
N ASN A 14 -2.21 1.02 10.66
CA ASN A 14 -1.90 1.83 11.82
C ASN A 14 -0.75 2.82 11.57
N GLU A 15 0.26 2.43 10.78
CA GLU A 15 1.38 3.29 10.40
C GLU A 15 0.99 4.32 9.33
N LEU A 16 0.00 4.02 8.50
CA LEU A 16 -0.41 4.83 7.35
C LEU A 16 -1.54 5.82 7.64
N LYS A 17 -2.23 5.68 8.78
CA LYS A 17 -3.36 6.54 9.17
C LYS A 17 -3.06 8.04 9.15
N ASP A 18 -1.80 8.42 9.39
CA ASP A 18 -1.38 9.83 9.43
C ASP A 18 -1.07 10.41 8.03
N TYR A 19 -1.04 9.56 7.00
CA TYR A 19 -0.74 9.96 5.62
C TYR A 19 -2.00 10.31 4.83
N GLY A 20 -3.14 9.69 5.13
CA GLY A 20 -4.40 9.89 4.38
C GLY A 20 -5.48 8.93 4.86
N GLN A 21 -6.61 8.92 4.14
CA GLN A 21 -7.64 7.93 4.36
C GLN A 21 -7.13 6.57 3.86
N VAL A 22 -7.12 5.58 4.75
CA VAL A 22 -6.66 4.22 4.44
C VAL A 22 -7.86 3.30 4.28
N GLU A 23 -7.93 2.60 3.16
CA GLU A 23 -8.92 1.59 2.84
C GLU A 23 -8.19 0.27 2.51
N VAL A 24 -8.83 -0.87 2.75
CA VAL A 24 -8.28 -2.19 2.41
C VAL A 24 -9.34 -2.98 1.65
N GLU A 25 -8.91 -3.57 0.55
CA GLU A 25 -9.73 -4.46 -0.27
C GLU A 25 -9.12 -5.86 -0.34
N ASP A 26 -10.02 -6.85 -0.40
CA ASP A 26 -9.69 -8.27 -0.36
C ASP A 26 -10.01 -8.92 -1.72
N TYR A 27 -8.98 -9.41 -2.40
CA TYR A 27 -9.07 -10.07 -3.70
C TYR A 27 -8.56 -11.51 -3.59
N GLY A 28 -9.33 -12.37 -2.91
CA GLY A 28 -8.93 -13.76 -2.67
C GLY A 28 -7.72 -13.84 -1.73
N SER A 29 -6.57 -14.29 -2.24
CA SER A 29 -5.30 -14.33 -1.50
C SER A 29 -4.53 -13.00 -1.51
N GLU A 30 -4.96 -12.03 -2.32
CA GLU A 30 -4.38 -10.70 -2.42
C GLU A 30 -5.09 -9.72 -1.49
N LYS A 31 -4.30 -8.87 -0.83
CA LYS A 31 -4.78 -7.72 -0.05
C LYS A 31 -4.27 -6.45 -0.71
N VAL A 32 -5.16 -5.51 -0.98
CA VAL A 32 -4.80 -4.20 -1.54
C VAL A 32 -5.06 -3.12 -0.50
N ILE A 33 -4.00 -2.45 -0.07
CA ILE A 33 -4.09 -1.28 0.81
C ILE A 33 -4.11 -0.03 -0.06
N MET A 34 -5.10 0.82 0.13
CA MET A 34 -5.26 2.08 -0.59
C MET A 34 -5.09 3.25 0.38
N VAL A 35 -4.18 4.18 0.07
CA VAL A 35 -4.00 5.42 0.82
C VAL A 35 -4.41 6.59 -0.07
N ARG A 36 -5.60 7.14 0.17
CA ARG A 36 -6.15 8.27 -0.60
C ARG A 36 -5.45 9.57 -0.18
N LEU A 37 -4.75 10.18 -1.13
CA LEU A 37 -4.02 11.45 -0.95
C LEU A 37 -4.85 12.67 -1.39
N ALA A 38 -5.71 12.49 -2.39
CA ALA A 38 -6.70 13.46 -2.89
C ALA A 38 -7.89 12.72 -3.53
N GLU A 39 -8.91 13.45 -3.99
CA GLU A 39 -10.13 12.88 -4.62
C GLU A 39 -9.80 11.85 -5.72
N ASP A 40 -8.87 12.20 -6.62
CA ASP A 40 -8.44 11.35 -7.76
C ASP A 40 -6.93 10.99 -7.67
N LEU A 41 -6.42 10.72 -6.46
CA LEU A 41 -5.03 10.28 -6.28
C LEU A 41 -4.90 9.39 -5.05
N SER A 42 -4.49 8.14 -5.28
CA SER A 42 -4.24 7.16 -4.24
C SER A 42 -2.90 6.47 -4.44
N VAL A 43 -2.32 5.98 -3.35
CA VAL A 43 -1.24 4.98 -3.38
C VAL A 43 -1.85 3.62 -3.12
N TYR A 44 -1.57 2.66 -3.98
CA TYR A 44 -2.01 1.28 -3.87
C TYR A 44 -0.81 0.41 -3.50
N VAL A 45 -1.00 -0.47 -2.52
CA VAL A 45 -0.04 -1.49 -2.12
C VAL A 45 -0.76 -2.84 -2.23
N SER A 46 -0.43 -3.60 -3.26
CA SER A 46 -0.87 -4.98 -3.38
C SER A 46 0.11 -5.89 -2.63
N ILE A 47 -0.42 -6.79 -1.81
CA ILE A 47 0.33 -7.81 -1.09
C ILE A 47 -0.33 -9.16 -1.39
N LEU A 48 0.40 -10.02 -2.09
CA LEU A 48 0.00 -11.39 -2.39
C LEU A 48 1.02 -12.34 -1.78
N CYS A 49 0.61 -13.19 -0.84
CA CYS A 49 1.51 -14.21 -0.30
C CYS A 49 1.07 -15.62 -0.70
N GLU A 50 1.98 -16.35 -1.33
CA GLU A 50 1.82 -17.74 -1.75
C GLU A 50 2.93 -18.58 -1.13
N ASP A 51 2.54 -19.73 -0.57
CA ASP A 51 3.38 -20.63 0.23
C ASP A 51 4.16 -19.99 1.39
N ASN A 52 5.32 -19.38 1.10
CA ASN A 52 6.22 -18.73 2.05
C ASN A 52 6.82 -17.43 1.51
N GLU A 53 6.40 -16.99 0.32
CA GLU A 53 6.91 -15.80 -0.33
C GLU A 53 5.77 -14.81 -0.57
N CYS A 54 6.05 -13.53 -0.37
CA CYS A 54 5.09 -12.48 -0.63
C CYS A 54 5.60 -11.62 -1.79
N SER A 55 4.76 -11.43 -2.80
CA SER A 55 4.93 -10.40 -3.80
C SER A 55 4.28 -9.12 -3.32
N VAL A 56 4.94 -7.98 -3.55
CA VAL A 56 4.44 -6.66 -3.16
C VAL A 56 4.58 -5.72 -4.35
N GLU A 57 3.47 -5.13 -4.77
CA GLU A 57 3.42 -4.19 -5.88
C GLU A 57 2.90 -2.84 -5.40
N TYR A 58 3.46 -1.76 -5.97
CA TYR A 58 3.08 -0.40 -5.66
C TYR A 58 2.55 0.28 -6.91
N ALA A 59 1.41 0.96 -6.78
CA ALA A 59 0.89 1.83 -7.83
C ALA A 59 0.47 3.19 -7.25
N VAL A 60 0.44 4.21 -8.11
CA VAL A 60 -0.01 5.56 -7.75
C VAL A 60 -0.76 6.18 -8.91
N GLY A 61 -1.94 6.74 -8.62
CA GLY A 61 -2.79 7.35 -9.63
C GLY A 61 -4.23 7.43 -9.18
N ASP A 62 -5.10 7.78 -10.12
CA ASP A 62 -6.55 7.55 -10.05
C ASP A 62 -6.88 6.08 -10.40
N ASP A 63 -8.18 5.79 -10.56
CA ASP A 63 -8.68 4.45 -10.94
C ASP A 63 -8.17 3.96 -12.32
N ASN A 64 -7.62 4.86 -13.14
CA ASN A 64 -7.01 4.55 -14.44
C ASN A 64 -5.47 4.60 -14.40
N PHE A 65 -4.88 4.69 -13.21
CA PHE A 65 -3.43 4.86 -13.00
C PHE A 65 -2.86 6.11 -13.68
N ALA A 66 -3.69 7.13 -13.86
CA ALA A 66 -3.28 8.43 -14.36
C ALA A 66 -2.97 9.38 -13.20
N ILE A 67 -2.04 10.31 -13.44
CA ILE A 67 -1.67 11.36 -12.48
C ILE A 67 -1.95 12.70 -13.15
N MET A 68 -2.90 13.46 -12.61
CA MET A 68 -3.19 14.79 -13.12
C MET A 68 -2.11 15.80 -12.72
N PRO A 69 -1.77 16.80 -13.56
CA PRO A 69 -0.75 17.79 -13.24
C PRO A 69 -0.92 18.49 -11.90
N ARG A 70 -2.17 18.73 -11.46
CA ARG A 70 -2.52 19.33 -10.16
C ARG A 70 -2.09 18.51 -8.94
N HIS A 71 -1.71 17.25 -9.14
CA HIS A 71 -1.30 16.31 -8.10
C HIS A 71 0.20 16.03 -8.08
N LEU A 72 0.99 16.60 -9.01
CA LEU A 72 2.43 16.35 -9.09
C LEU A 72 3.19 16.75 -7.81
N ASN A 73 2.71 17.76 -7.08
CA ASN A 73 3.27 18.17 -5.79
C ASN A 73 3.05 17.16 -4.65
N LEU A 74 2.20 16.16 -4.84
CA LEU A 74 1.93 15.09 -3.88
C LEU A 74 2.79 13.85 -4.13
N MET A 75 3.57 13.80 -5.21
CA MET A 75 4.36 12.62 -5.57
C MET A 75 5.45 12.29 -4.55
N ASP A 76 6.07 13.29 -3.93
CA ASP A 76 7.04 13.06 -2.86
C ASP A 76 6.39 12.37 -1.66
N LYS A 77 5.15 12.76 -1.34
CA LYS A 77 4.35 12.12 -0.28
C LYS A 77 3.98 10.69 -0.66
N ALA A 78 3.57 10.46 -1.91
CA ALA A 78 3.26 9.12 -2.42
C ALA A 78 4.47 8.18 -2.33
N VAL A 79 5.63 8.64 -2.79
CA VAL A 79 6.89 7.88 -2.70
C VAL A 79 7.29 7.64 -1.24
N SER A 80 7.09 8.62 -0.36
CA SER A 80 7.35 8.46 1.08
C SER A 80 6.49 7.34 1.70
N ILE A 81 5.23 7.24 1.31
CA ILE A 81 4.34 6.14 1.74
C ILE A 81 4.90 4.80 1.28
N MET A 82 5.22 4.67 -0.01
CA MET A 82 5.76 3.41 -0.56
C MET A 82 7.05 2.99 0.16
N LYS A 83 7.95 3.93 0.41
CA LYS A 83 9.19 3.69 1.16
C LYS A 83 8.91 3.22 2.59
N LYS A 84 8.02 3.91 3.31
CA LYS A 84 7.64 3.56 4.68
C LYS A 84 7.00 2.18 4.75
N VAL A 85 6.12 1.84 3.81
CA VAL A 85 5.53 0.51 3.70
C VAL A 85 6.61 -0.54 3.47
N ASN A 86 7.49 -0.32 2.50
CA ASN A 86 8.57 -1.25 2.19
C ASN A 86 9.49 -1.48 3.41
N GLU A 87 9.86 -0.41 4.13
CA GLU A 87 10.65 -0.50 5.36
C GLU A 87 9.96 -1.36 6.42
N GLU A 88 8.65 -1.19 6.62
CA GLU A 88 7.90 -2.01 7.59
C GLU A 88 7.79 -3.46 7.13
N LEU A 89 7.59 -3.72 5.84
CA LEU A 89 7.54 -5.07 5.28
C LEU A 89 8.89 -5.79 5.41
N VAL A 90 10.00 -5.09 5.21
CA VAL A 90 11.36 -5.62 5.45
C VAL A 90 11.57 -5.94 6.93
N LYS A 91 11.17 -5.05 7.85
CA LYS A 91 11.24 -5.32 9.32
C LYS A 91 10.42 -6.54 9.73
N MET A 92 9.32 -6.81 9.03
CA MET A 92 8.46 -7.96 9.27
C MET A 92 8.95 -9.25 8.58
N GLY A 93 10.01 -9.17 7.76
CA GLY A 93 10.53 -10.29 6.97
C GLY A 93 9.59 -10.75 5.86
N VAL A 94 8.71 -9.87 5.39
CA VAL A 94 7.77 -10.12 4.28
C VAL A 94 8.49 -9.95 2.94
N VAL A 95 9.29 -8.89 2.83
CA VAL A 95 10.14 -8.57 1.67
C VAL A 95 11.60 -8.64 2.13
N LYS A 96 12.50 -9.06 1.23
CA LYS A 96 13.95 -9.20 1.50
C LYS A 96 14.75 -8.02 0.97
#